data_AF-A0A7W7YDJ7-F1
#
_entry.id   AF-A0A7W7YDJ7-F1
#
_cell.length_a   1.000
_cell.length_b   1.000
_cell.length_c   1.000
_cell.angle_alpha   90.00
_cell.angle_beta   90.00
_cell.angle_gamma   90.00
#
_symmetry.space_group_name_H-M   'P 1'
#
loop_
_entity.id
_entity.type
_entity.pdbx_description
1 polymer ?
#
loop_
_entity_poly.entity_id
_entity_poly.type
_entity_poly.pdbx_seq_one_letter_code
_entity_poly.pdbx_strand_id
1 'polypeptide(L)'
;MEMLASTQDPLILAQAIAALPGLVQRVSTLEAEIATLRKAARPSVRKCLSLKESAEILGVSQKTVSRFIERKLLRRSPLTALVRIPREDVEALAKATL
;
A
#
# COMPACT_ATOMS: atom_id res chain seq x y z
N MET A 1 31.95 -40.72 -26.52
CA MET A 1 32.44 -39.54 -25.78
C MET A 1 32.98 -38.56 -26.81
N GLU A 2 32.21 -37.57 -27.25
CA GLU A 2 32.71 -36.30 -27.82
C GLU A 2 31.61 -35.26 -27.55
N MET A 3 31.80 -34.43 -26.53
CA MET A 3 32.37 -33.07 -26.59
C MET A 3 31.30 -32.02 -26.88
N LEU A 4 30.92 -31.34 -25.80
CA LEU A 4 29.94 -30.26 -25.68
C LEU A 4 30.16 -29.13 -26.71
N ALA A 5 29.31 -29.04 -27.73
CA ALA A 5 29.17 -27.85 -28.55
C ALA A 5 28.36 -26.79 -27.78
N SER A 6 29.03 -26.08 -26.87
CA SER A 6 28.51 -24.88 -26.22
C SER A 6 29.07 -23.64 -26.92
N THR A 7 28.71 -23.43 -28.18
CA THR A 7 28.97 -22.19 -28.92
C THR A 7 28.01 -21.11 -28.43
N GLN A 8 28.38 -20.43 -27.35
CA GLN A 8 27.88 -19.07 -27.12
C GLN A 8 28.70 -18.14 -28.02
N ASP A 9 28.08 -17.64 -29.09
CA ASP A 9 28.73 -16.73 -30.03
C ASP A 9 29.30 -15.51 -29.28
N PRO A 10 30.60 -15.20 -29.44
CA PRO A 10 31.24 -14.09 -28.73
C PRO A 10 30.61 -12.73 -29.10
N LEU A 11 29.99 -12.63 -30.27
CA LEU A 11 29.21 -11.48 -30.71
C LEU A 11 27.93 -11.27 -29.90
N ILE A 12 27.24 -12.36 -29.53
CA ILE A 12 26.01 -12.30 -28.71
C ILE A 12 26.38 -11.90 -27.28
N LEU A 13 27.48 -12.43 -26.75
CA LEU A 13 28.02 -12.03 -25.45
C LEU A 13 28.42 -10.55 -25.43
N ALA A 14 29.11 -10.06 -26.46
CA ALA A 14 29.51 -8.66 -26.57
C ALA A 14 28.30 -7.71 -26.65
N GLN A 15 27.26 -8.06 -27.42
CA GLN A 15 26.03 -7.28 -27.50
C GLN A 15 25.24 -7.26 -26.18
N ALA A 16 25.16 -8.40 -25.49
CA ALA A 16 24.53 -8.48 -24.18
C ALA A 16 25.26 -7.60 -23.15
N ILE A 17 26.60 -7.64 -23.15
CA ILE A 17 27.43 -6.82 -22.25
C ILE A 17 27.27 -5.33 -22.56
N ALA A 18 27.21 -4.94 -23.83
CA ALA A 18 27.01 -3.55 -24.23
C ALA A 18 25.62 -2.99 -23.83
N ALA A 19 24.60 -3.84 -23.69
CA ALA A 19 23.26 -3.45 -23.26
C ALA A 19 23.08 -3.36 -21.73
N LEU A 20 23.99 -3.95 -20.95
CA LEU A 20 23.92 -3.96 -19.48
C LEU A 20 23.86 -2.55 -18.85
N PRO A 21 24.66 -1.56 -19.26
CA PRO A 21 24.62 -0.22 -18.66
C PRO A 21 23.24 0.45 -18.78
N GLY A 22 22.59 0.31 -19.93
CA GLY A 22 21.25 0.86 -20.16
C GLY A 22 20.17 0.17 -19.32
N LEU A 23 20.32 -1.15 -19.10
CA LEU A 23 19.45 -1.89 -18.18
C LEU A 23 19.67 -1.49 -16.72
N VAL A 24 20.92 -1.37 -16.28
CA VAL A 24 21.26 -0.95 -14.92
C VAL A 24 20.70 0.45 -14.63
N GLN A 25 20.78 1.36 -15.60
CA GLN A 25 20.22 2.70 -15.46
C GLN A 25 18.70 2.72 -15.41
N ARG A 26 18.02 1.84 -16.16
CA ARG A 26 16.55 1.69 -16.08
C ARG A 26 16.10 1.09 -14.75
N VAL A 27 16.85 0.12 -14.22
CA VAL A 27 16.56 -0.48 -12.90
C VAL A 27 16.71 0.58 -11.80
N SER A 28 17.78 1.37 -11.81
CA SER A 28 17.97 2.41 -10.80
C SER A 28 16.90 3.52 -10.86
N THR A 29 16.45 3.91 -12.07
CA THR A 29 15.32 4.84 -12.21
C THR A 29 14.02 4.25 -11.67
N LEU A 30 13.74 2.98 -11.97
CA LEU A 30 12.54 2.30 -11.47
C LEU A 30 12.58 2.12 -9.95
N GLU A 31 13.74 1.84 -9.37
CA GLU A 31 13.92 1.77 -7.92
C GLU A 31 13.67 3.13 -7.24
N ALA A 32 14.11 4.23 -7.86
CA ALA A 32 13.84 5.58 -7.38
C ALA A 32 12.34 5.91 -7.44
N GLU A 33 11.66 5.56 -8.53
CA GLU A 33 10.20 5.72 -8.67
C GLU A 33 9.43 4.86 -7.67
N ILE A 34 9.84 3.62 -7.46
CA ILE A 34 9.25 2.75 -6.43
C ILE A 34 9.49 3.35 -5.05
N ALA A 35 10.66 3.94 -4.77
CA ALA A 35 10.95 4.59 -3.51
C ALA A 35 10.10 5.85 -3.28
N THR A 36 9.85 6.65 -4.31
CA THR A 36 8.95 7.82 -4.21
C THR A 36 7.51 7.39 -4.03
N LEU A 37 7.03 6.38 -4.77
CA LEU A 37 5.71 5.78 -4.59
C LEU A 37 5.54 5.16 -3.20
N ARG A 38 6.58 4.49 -2.67
CA ARG A 38 6.58 3.96 -1.28
C ARG A 38 6.54 5.06 -0.23
N LYS A 39 7.22 6.19 -0.46
CA LYS A 39 7.14 7.37 0.41
C LYS A 39 5.75 8.03 0.35
N ALA A 40 5.16 8.12 -0.84
CA ALA A 40 3.80 8.63 -1.03
C ALA A 40 2.73 7.68 -0.45
N ALA A 41 2.99 6.37 -0.48
CA ALA A 41 2.16 5.33 0.11
C ALA A 41 2.37 5.15 1.62
N ARG A 42 3.28 5.91 2.27
CA ARG A 42 3.31 5.95 3.73
C ARG A 42 1.98 6.56 4.18
N PRO A 43 1.12 5.81 4.88
CA PRO A 43 -0.16 6.34 5.32
C PRO A 43 0.14 7.55 6.19
N SER A 44 -0.27 8.72 5.71
CA SER A 44 -0.16 9.99 6.43
C SER A 44 -0.81 9.78 7.79
N VAL A 45 0.01 9.74 8.85
CA VAL A 45 -0.36 9.61 10.27
C VAL A 45 -1.83 9.24 10.44
N ARG A 46 -2.19 7.94 10.35
CA ARG A 46 -3.58 7.49 10.33
C ARG A 46 -4.34 8.13 11.48
N LYS A 47 -5.08 9.21 11.23
CA LYS A 47 -5.85 9.92 12.25
C LYS A 47 -6.93 8.95 12.67
N CYS A 48 -6.77 8.36 13.85
CA CYS A 48 -7.78 7.47 14.40
C CYS A 48 -8.76 8.31 15.23
N LEU A 49 -10.04 8.17 14.92
CA LEU A 49 -11.14 8.88 15.54
C LEU A 49 -11.67 8.11 16.73
N SER A 50 -12.17 8.82 17.73
CA SER A 50 -13.01 8.27 18.79
C SER A 50 -14.40 7.89 18.26
N LEU A 51 -15.16 7.14 19.08
CA LEU A 51 -16.57 6.86 18.82
C LEU A 51 -17.40 8.15 18.65
N LYS A 52 -17.11 9.19 19.44
CA LYS A 52 -17.82 10.48 19.38
C LYS A 52 -17.56 11.18 18.04
N GLU A 53 -16.30 11.32 17.66
CA GLU A 53 -15.93 11.96 16.39
C GLU A 53 -16.49 11.20 15.17
N SER A 54 -16.50 9.86 15.25
CA SER A 54 -17.05 9.01 14.18
C SER A 54 -18.57 9.14 14.08
N ALA A 55 -19.25 9.29 15.22
CA ALA A 55 -20.69 9.53 15.29
C ALA A 55 -21.08 10.88 14.67
N GLU A 56 -20.29 11.93 14.95
CA GLU A 56 -20.48 13.27 14.38
C GLU A 56 -20.33 13.26 12.85
N ILE A 57 -19.30 12.60 12.31
CA ILE A 57 -19.06 12.54 10.85
C ILE A 57 -20.16 11.75 10.13
N LEU A 58 -20.61 10.65 10.72
CA LEU A 58 -21.65 9.80 10.13
C LEU A 58 -23.07 10.30 10.37
N GLY A 59 -23.26 11.33 11.20
CA GLY A 59 -24.58 11.83 11.58
C GLY A 59 -25.44 10.83 12.36
N VAL A 60 -24.82 9.88 13.07
CA VAL A 60 -25.51 8.81 13.82
C VAL A 60 -25.16 8.83 15.31
N SER A 61 -25.90 8.07 16.12
CA SER A 61 -25.56 7.91 17.54
C SER A 61 -24.27 7.10 17.75
N GLN A 62 -23.54 7.35 18.85
CA GLN A 62 -22.36 6.55 19.22
C GLN A 62 -22.69 5.06 19.37
N LYS A 63 -23.90 4.72 19.84
CA LYS A 63 -24.38 3.33 19.94
C LYS A 63 -24.49 2.66 18.57
N THR A 64 -24.89 3.43 17.55
CA THR A 64 -24.92 2.96 16.16
C THR A 64 -23.51 2.69 15.64
N VAL A 65 -22.54 3.57 15.93
CA VAL A 65 -21.14 3.35 15.58
C VAL A 65 -20.59 2.08 16.23
N SER A 66 -20.89 1.83 17.50
CA SER A 66 -20.52 0.56 18.16
C SER A 66 -21.11 -0.66 17.45
N ARG A 67 -22.39 -0.59 17.03
CA ARG A 67 -23.00 -1.67 16.23
C ARG A 67 -22.32 -1.85 14.87
N PHE A 68 -21.83 -0.79 14.23
CA PHE A 68 -21.06 -0.91 13.00
C PHE A 68 -19.73 -1.64 13.22
N ILE A 69 -19.08 -1.42 14.36
CA ILE A 69 -17.88 -2.18 14.74
C ILE A 69 -18.22 -3.65 14.99
N GLU A 70 -19.27 -3.93 15.77
CA GLU A 70 -19.74 -5.31 16.04
C GLU A 70 -20.10 -6.06 14.76
N ARG A 71 -20.72 -5.38 13.79
CA ARG A 71 -21.06 -5.91 12.46
C ARG A 71 -19.89 -5.92 11.47
N LYS A 72 -18.68 -5.55 11.90
CA LYS A 72 -17.46 -5.49 11.07
C LYS A 72 -17.52 -4.52 9.88
N LEU A 73 -18.42 -3.54 9.94
CA LEU A 73 -18.50 -2.44 8.97
C LEU A 73 -17.46 -1.35 9.23
N LEU A 74 -17.02 -1.19 10.49
CA LEU A 74 -15.91 -0.34 10.89
C LEU A 74 -14.87 -1.16 11.64
N ARG A 75 -13.58 -0.97 11.35
CA ARG A 75 -12.52 -1.67 12.06
C ARG A 75 -12.04 -0.84 13.24
N ARG A 76 -11.93 -1.49 14.40
CA ARG A 76 -11.24 -0.89 15.55
C ARG A 76 -9.73 -1.02 15.36
N SER A 77 -9.00 0.04 15.64
CA SER A 77 -7.54 0.02 15.74
C SER A 77 -7.11 -0.84 16.93
N PRO A 78 -6.23 -1.84 16.73
CA PRO A 78 -5.73 -2.70 17.81
C PRO A 78 -4.67 -1.99 18.69
N LEU A 79 -4.20 -0.82 18.27
CA LEU A 79 -3.06 -0.13 18.88
C LEU A 79 -3.41 0.63 20.17
N THR A 80 -4.69 0.71 20.54
CA THR A 80 -5.13 1.48 21.70
C THR A 80 -6.13 0.69 22.56
N ALA A 81 -5.96 0.78 23.88
CA ALA A 81 -6.92 0.26 24.86
C ALA A 81 -8.32 0.90 24.70
N LEU A 82 -8.37 2.15 24.21
CA LEU A 82 -9.60 2.84 23.82
C LEU A 82 -10.06 2.44 22.42
N VAL A 83 -11.38 2.48 22.17
CA VAL A 83 -11.95 2.27 20.84
C VAL A 83 -11.58 3.44 19.94
N ARG A 84 -10.70 3.18 18.97
CA ARG A 84 -10.26 4.14 17.95
C ARG A 84 -10.55 3.56 16.58
N ILE A 85 -11.10 4.36 15.67
CA ILE A 85 -11.53 3.92 14.33
C ILE A 85 -10.70 4.69 13.31
N PRO A 86 -10.07 4.04 12.32
CA PRO A 86 -9.38 4.75 11.25
C PRO A 86 -10.32 5.73 10.55
N ARG A 87 -9.90 6.99 10.38
CA ARG A 87 -10.71 8.01 9.71
C ARG A 87 -11.09 7.60 8.28
N GLU A 88 -10.18 6.93 7.57
CA GLU A 88 -10.40 6.40 6.22
C GLU A 88 -11.64 5.48 6.16
N ASP A 89 -11.80 4.59 7.14
CA ASP A 89 -12.94 3.67 7.22
C ASP A 89 -14.26 4.43 7.46
N VAL A 90 -14.23 5.47 8.30
CA VAL A 90 -15.39 6.32 8.59
C VAL A 90 -15.80 7.13 7.37
N GLU A 91 -14.84 7.75 6.68
CA GLU A 91 -15.10 8.52 5.46
C GLU A 91 -15.58 7.63 4.30
N ALA A 92 -15.04 6.41 4.17
CA ALA A 92 -15.50 5.44 3.19
C ALA A 92 -16.96 5.02 3.46
N LEU A 93 -17.32 4.77 4.71
CA LEU A 93 -18.68 4.42 5.09
C LEU A 93 -19.65 5.61 4.88
N ALA A 94 -19.22 6.83 5.20
CA ALA A 94 -20.01 8.04 4.95
C ALA A 94 -20.33 8.20 3.46
N LYS A 95 -19.34 8.02 2.59
CA LYS A 95 -19.51 8.07 1.12
C LYS A 95 -20.36 6.93 0.54
N ALA A 96 -20.44 5.79 1.21
CA ALA A 96 -21.25 4.66 0.76
C ALA A 96 -22.72 4.78 1.17
N THR A 97 -23.04 5.66 2.11
CA THR A 97 -24.38 5.77 2.72
C THR A 97 -25.08 7.08 2.35
N LEU A 98 -24.33 8.13 2.02
CA LEU A 98 -24.81 9.40 1.43
C LEU A 98 -24.75 9.34 -0.10
#